data_AF-A0A7C3PZF7-F1
#
_entry.id   AF-A0A7C3PZF7-F1
#
_cell.length_a   1.000
_cell.length_b   1.000
_cell.length_c   1.000
_cell.angle_alpha   90.00
_cell.angle_beta   90.00
_cell.angle_gamma   90.00
#
_symmetry.space_group_name_H-M   'P 1'
#
loop_
_entity.id
_entity.type
_entity.pdbx_description
1 polymer ?
#
loop_
_entity_poly.entity_id
_entity_poly.type
_entity_poly.pdbx_seq_one_letter_code
_entity_poly.pdbx_strand_id
1 'polypeptide(L)' 'MAREVFPTTEFKEQAKYFVFVHLDGDHQKDQVSQFGVSGYPTMVILNKDGKEIHRIVGYRPLGDILNEMNKARSMGD' A
#
# COMPACT_ATOMS: atom_id res chain seq x y z
N MET A 1 11.44 3.57 2.55
CA MET A 1 10.31 3.80 1.61
C MET A 1 9.63 5.11 1.93
N ALA A 2 8.97 5.27 3.08
CA ALA A 2 8.18 6.46 3.39
C ALA A 2 8.94 7.80 3.24
N ARG A 3 10.21 7.87 3.66
CA ARG A 3 11.02 9.10 3.54
C ARG A 3 11.49 9.43 2.11
N GLU A 4 11.57 8.43 1.24
CA GLU A 4 12.17 8.56 -0.10
C GLU A 4 11.11 8.58 -1.20
N VAL A 5 10.02 7.83 -1.02
CA VAL A 5 8.98 7.62 -2.02
C VAL A 5 7.83 8.61 -1.81
N PHE A 6 7.29 8.73 -0.58
CA PHE A 6 6.06 9.49 -0.35
C PHE A 6 6.17 11.02 -0.58
N PRO A 7 7.33 11.67 -0.37
CA PRO A 7 7.46 13.10 -0.65
C PRO A 7 7.49 13.45 -2.14
N THR A 8 7.77 12.48 -3.02
CA THR A 8 7.94 12.70 -4.46
C THR A 8 6.64 13.16 -5.12
N THR A 9 6.76 13.97 -6.16
CA THR A 9 5.60 14.49 -6.90
C THR A 9 4.86 13.35 -7.61
N GLU A 10 5.61 12.42 -8.19
CA GLU A 10 5.11 11.26 -8.92
C GLU A 10 4.26 10.37 -8.02
N PHE A 11 4.73 10.09 -6.80
CA PHE A 11 3.92 9.35 -5.83
C PHE A 11 2.67 10.12 -5.44
N LYS A 12 2.78 11.44 -5.17
CA LYS A 12 1.63 12.26 -4.76
C LYS A 12 0.55 12.34 -5.83
N GLU A 13 0.92 12.41 -7.11
CA GLU A 13 -0.04 12.38 -8.21
C GLU A 13 -0.79 11.04 -8.27
N GLN A 14 -0.07 9.93 -8.10
CA GLN A 14 -0.67 8.60 -8.05
C GLN A 14 -1.50 8.38 -6.78
N ALA A 15 -1.10 8.97 -5.66
CA ALA A 15 -1.77 8.85 -4.37
C ALA A 15 -3.20 9.41 -4.37
N LYS A 16 -3.53 10.34 -5.28
CA LYS A 16 -4.88 10.93 -5.40
C LYS A 16 -5.98 9.90 -5.70
N TYR A 17 -5.62 8.73 -6.22
CA TYR A 17 -6.55 7.65 -6.56
C TYR A 17 -6.78 6.65 -5.42
N PHE A 18 -6.12 6.84 -4.28
CA PHE A 18 -6.16 5.91 -3.15
C PHE A 18 -6.54 6.63 -1.87
N VAL A 19 -7.20 5.90 -0.97
CA VAL A 19 -7.37 6.30 0.42
C VAL A 19 -6.29 5.61 1.23
N PHE A 20 -5.41 6.39 1.86
CA PHE A 20 -4.30 5.85 2.65
C PHE A 20 -4.70 5.66 4.10
N VAL A 21 -4.47 4.45 4.60
CA VAL A 21 -4.58 4.11 6.03
C VAL A 21 -3.22 3.60 6.48
N HIS A 22 -2.70 4.19 7.56
CA HIS A 22 -1.47 3.74 8.18
C HIS A 22 -1.81 2.96 9.45
N LEU A 23 -1.34 1.71 9.53
CA LEU A 23 -1.39 0.89 10.73
C LEU A 23 0.03 0.70 11.25
N ASP A 24 0.24 1.11 12.49
CA ASP A 24 1.50 0.83 13.19
C ASP A 24 1.43 -0.57 13.77
N GLY A 25 2.00 -1.53 13.05
CA GLY A 25 1.96 -2.94 13.43
C GLY A 25 2.74 -3.29 14.70
N ASP A 26 3.61 -2.41 15.21
CA ASP A 26 4.25 -2.61 16.51
C ASP A 26 3.28 -2.35 17.67
N HIS A 27 2.33 -1.42 17.47
CA HIS A 27 1.30 -1.05 18.44
C HIS A 27 -0.07 -1.69 18.18
N GLN A 28 -0.37 -2.11 16.94
CA GLN A 28 -1.67 -2.59 16.47
C GLN A 28 -1.59 -4.02 15.92
N LYS A 29 -0.90 -4.92 16.65
CA LYS A 29 -0.58 -6.29 16.21
C LYS A 29 -1.79 -7.11 15.79
N ASP A 30 -2.89 -7.03 16.54
CA ASP A 30 -4.10 -7.80 16.25
C ASP A 30 -4.76 -7.33 14.96
N GLN A 31 -4.77 -6.02 14.70
CA GLN A 31 -5.33 -5.44 13.49
C GLN A 31 -4.50 -5.80 12.25
N VAL A 32 -3.17 -5.68 12.31
CA VAL A 32 -2.31 -6.07 11.16
C VAL A 32 -2.33 -7.58 10.91
N SER A 33 -2.49 -8.39 11.97
CA SER A 33 -2.60 -9.86 11.84
C SER A 33 -3.86 -10.28 11.10
N GLN A 34 -4.97 -9.54 11.24
CA GLN A 34 -6.22 -9.79 10.48
C GLN A 34 -6.01 -9.65 8.96
N PHE A 35 -5.03 -8.85 8.53
CA PHE A 35 -4.65 -8.71 7.11
C PHE A 35 -3.52 -9.67 6.68
N GLY A 36 -3.18 -10.66 7.52
CA GLY A 36 -2.14 -11.65 7.22
C GLY A 36 -0.74 -11.05 7.06
N VAL A 37 -0.45 -9.93 7.71
CA VAL A 37 0.86 -9.28 7.63
C VAL A 37 1.85 -10.03 8.52
N SER A 38 2.90 -10.59 7.90
CA SER A 38 3.97 -11.32 8.59
C SER A 38 5.32 -10.59 8.60
N GLY A 39 5.42 -9.43 7.95
CA GLY A 39 6.64 -8.64 7.86
C GLY A 39 6.40 -7.22 7.36
N TYR A 40 7.26 -6.29 7.77
CA TYR A 40 7.14 -4.86 7.45
C TYR A 40 8.22 -4.38 6.46
N PRO A 41 7.93 -3.35 5.65
CA PRO A 41 6.59 -2.80 5.39
C PRO A 41 5.76 -3.75 4.51
N THR A 42 4.44 -3.79 4.72
CA THR A 42 3.49 -4.45 3.80
C THR A 42 2.36 -3.48 3.50
N MET A 43 2.01 -3.33 2.22
CA MET A 43 0.83 -2.58 1.78
C MET A 43 -0.21 -3.56 1.24
N VAL A 44 -1.41 -3.49 1.80
CA VAL A 44 -2.57 -4.26 1.35
C VAL A 44 -3.52 -3.28 0.68
N ILE A 45 -3.91 -3.57 -0.56
CA ILE A 45 -4.78 -2.71 -1.36
C ILE A 45 -6.14 -3.40 -1.46
N LEU A 46 -7.17 -2.70 -1.01
CA LEU A 46 -8.55 -3.17 -1.00
C LEU A 46 -9.36 -2.42 -2.06
N ASN A 47 -10.36 -3.08 -2.64
CA ASN A 47 -11.41 -2.40 -3.41
C ASN A 47 -12.45 -1.76 -2.47
N LYS A 48 -13.44 -1.07 -3.05
CA LYS A 48 -14.52 -0.40 -2.31
C LYS A 48 -15.38 -1.33 -1.43
N ASP A 49 -15.40 -2.63 -1.74
CA ASP A 49 -16.15 -3.65 -0.99
C ASP A 49 -15.30 -4.25 0.15
N GLY A 50 -14.08 -3.75 0.35
CA GLY A 50 -13.15 -4.23 1.37
C GLY A 50 -12.41 -5.52 1.00
N LYS A 51 -12.53 -5.99 -0.24
CA LYS A 51 -11.79 -7.18 -0.72
C LYS A 51 -10.38 -6.79 -1.12
N GLU A 52 -9.40 -7.57 -0.66
CA GLU A 52 -8.02 -7.44 -1.13
C GLU A 52 -7.91 -7.76 -2.62
N ILE A 53 -7.41 -6.78 -3.37
CA ILE A 53 -7.17 -6.88 -4.82
C ILE A 53 -5.68 -6.93 -5.15
N HIS A 54 -4.83 -6.40 -4.27
CA HIS A 54 -3.40 -6.40 -4.50
C HIS A 54 -2.59 -6.28 -3.20
N ARG A 55 -1.33 -6.72 -3.24
CA ARG A 55 -0.42 -6.68 -2.09
C ARG A 55 1.02 -6.42 -2.51
N ILE A 56 1.71 -5.58 -1.74
CA ILE A 56 3.13 -5.29 -1.90
C ILE A 56 3.86 -5.63 -0.60
N VAL A 57 4.78 -6.59 -0.68
CA VAL A 57 5.57 -7.06 0.48
C VAL A 57 6.99 -6.52 0.42
N GLY A 58 7.40 -5.88 1.51
CA GLY A 58 8.74 -5.34 1.71
C GLY A 58 8.97 -3.99 1.03
N TYR A 59 10.21 -3.50 1.13
CA TYR A 59 10.62 -2.25 0.49
C TYR A 59 10.60 -2.38 -1.04
N ARG A 60 10.21 -1.29 -1.70
CA ARG A 60 10.32 -1.07 -3.15
C ARG A 60 10.74 0.38 -3.43
N PRO A 61 11.59 0.63 -4.44
CA PRO A 61 11.91 1.97 -4.91
C PRO A 61 10.71 2.62 -5.62
N LEU A 62 10.81 3.92 -5.91
CA LEU A 62 9.70 4.72 -6.49
C LEU A 62 9.09 4.10 -7.74
N GLY A 63 9.91 3.74 -8.74
CA GLY A 63 9.42 3.19 -10.01
C GLY A 63 8.58 1.94 -9.83
N ASP A 64 9.01 1.03 -8.96
CA ASP A 64 8.29 -0.20 -8.65
C ASP A 64 6.97 0.11 -7.93
N ILE A 65 6.97 1.03 -6.96
CA ILE A 65 5.74 1.44 -6.28
C ILE A 65 4.72 2.03 -7.26
N LEU A 66 5.14 2.90 -8.18
CA LEU A 66 4.25 3.46 -9.19
C LEU A 66 3.66 2.37 -10.11
N ASN A 67 4.48 1.38 -10.49
CA ASN A 67 4.02 0.24 -11.28
C ASN A 67 2.99 -0.61 -10.51
N GLU A 68 3.24 -0.90 -9.24
CA GLU A 68 2.30 -1.66 -8.41
C GLU A 68 0.98 -0.89 -8.17
N MET A 69 1.04 0.42 -7.97
CA MET A 69 -0.16 1.26 -7.86
C MET A 69 -0.95 1.27 -9.17
N ASN A 70 -0.29 1.29 -10.34
CA ASN A 70 -0.97 1.19 -11.62
C ASN A 70 -1.66 -0.16 -11.83
N LYS A 71 -0.98 -1.26 -11.50
CA LYS A 71 -1.59 -2.60 -11.54
C LYS A 71 -2.81 -2.68 -10.64
N ALA A 72 -2.70 -2.21 -9.39
CA ALA A 72 -3.81 -2.23 -8.44
C ALA A 72 -5.03 -1.46 -8.95
N ARG A 73 -4.85 -0.29 -9.59
CA ARG A 73 -5.97 0.45 -10.19
C ARG A 73 -6.68 -0.32 -11.28
N SER A 74 -5.95 -1.04 -12.13
CA SER A 74 -6.57 -1.87 -13.19
C SER A 74 -7.34 -3.09 -12.68
N MET A 75 -7.24 -3.41 -11.39
CA MET A 75 -7.92 -4.54 -10.73
C MET A 75 -9.11 -4.09 -9.86
N GLY A 76 -9.29 -2.77 -9.68
CA GLY A 76 -10.31 -2.20 -8.78
C GLY A 76 -11.62 -1.78 -9.46
N ASP A 77 -11.71 -1.96 -10.79
CA ASP A 77 -12.90 -1.71 -11.60
C ASP A 77 -13.92 -2.87 -11.53
#